data_AF-A0A8J7T0S2-F1
#
_entry.id   AF-A0A8J7T0S2-F1
#
_cell.length_a   1.000
_cell.length_b   1.000
_cell.length_c   1.000
_cell.angle_alpha   90.00
_cell.angle_beta   90.00
_cell.angle_gamma   90.00
#
_symmetry.space_group_name_H-M   'P 1'
#
loop_
_entity.id
_entity.type
_entity.pdbx_description
1 polymer ?
#
loop_
_entity_poly.entity_id
_entity_poly.type
_entity_poly.pdbx_seq_one_letter_code
_entity_poly.pdbx_strand_id
1 'polypeptide(L)'
;MNRKSVSIAAALLALAASPAAAQERMDAGVTCTRVGQTMQYDCLLMLKGKLTGHPIQGAGIVVGADMPSMPMAHNIKPVKAEATGKPGEYRFRIALNMHGEWALKIRLAKPRQDLIVHKMTFKPE
;
A
#
# COMPACT_ATOMS: atom_id res chain seq x y z
N MET A 1 55.06 4.33 51.46
CA MET A 1 54.24 5.56 51.37
C MET A 1 53.41 5.47 50.09
N ASN A 2 52.09 5.28 50.26
CA ASN A 2 51.11 5.00 49.21
C ASN A 2 50.97 6.14 48.18
N ARG A 3 50.91 5.81 46.89
CA ARG A 3 50.10 6.56 45.93
C ARG A 3 49.35 5.58 45.03
N LYS A 4 48.07 5.37 45.38
CA LYS A 4 47.09 4.72 44.53
C LYS A 4 46.64 5.76 43.49
N SER A 5 46.88 5.50 42.22
CA SER A 5 46.20 6.23 41.14
C SER A 5 45.15 5.28 40.58
N VAL A 6 43.89 5.59 40.90
CA VAL A 6 42.71 4.88 40.43
C VAL A 6 42.54 5.20 38.94
N SER A 7 42.73 4.20 38.07
CA SER A 7 42.38 4.31 36.66
C SER A 7 40.87 4.28 36.53
N ILE A 8 40.28 5.44 36.21
CA ILE A 8 38.86 5.55 35.86
C ILE A 8 38.70 4.99 34.45
N ALA A 9 38.27 3.72 34.34
CA ALA A 9 37.85 3.13 33.08
C ALA A 9 36.48 3.69 32.71
N ALA A 10 36.45 4.72 31.87
CA ALA A 10 35.22 5.22 31.26
C ALA A 10 34.72 4.20 30.22
N ALA A 11 33.79 3.34 30.63
CA ALA A 11 33.09 2.45 29.72
C ALA A 11 32.15 3.28 28.82
N LEU A 12 32.60 3.55 27.59
CA LEU A 12 31.77 4.08 26.52
C LEU A 12 30.74 3.02 26.11
N LEU A 13 29.55 3.06 26.71
CA LEU A 13 28.37 2.38 26.14
C LEU A 13 27.98 3.14 24.86
N ALA A 14 28.61 2.79 23.74
CA ALA A 14 28.06 3.10 22.43
C ALA A 14 26.80 2.24 22.25
N LEU A 15 25.63 2.81 22.57
CA LEU A 15 24.36 2.27 22.10
C LEU A 15 24.46 2.25 20.56
N ALA A 16 24.66 1.05 20.00
CA ALA A 16 24.45 0.81 18.59
C ALA A 16 22.94 0.98 18.32
N ALA A 17 22.51 2.22 18.15
CA ALA A 17 21.25 2.53 17.52
C ALA A 17 21.38 2.08 16.07
N SER A 18 21.05 0.81 15.79
CA SER A 18 20.84 0.38 14.42
C SER A 18 19.80 1.33 13.83
N PRO A 19 20.08 2.00 12.70
CA PRO A 19 19.02 2.71 12.02
C PRO A 19 17.97 1.66 11.72
N ALA A 20 16.76 1.83 12.27
CA ALA A 20 15.62 1.08 11.80
C ALA A 20 15.57 1.33 10.29
N ALA A 21 16.04 0.35 9.50
CA ALA A 21 16.04 0.47 8.05
C ALA A 21 14.58 0.74 7.69
N ALA A 22 14.29 1.98 7.27
CA ALA A 22 12.93 2.40 7.01
C ALA A 22 12.31 1.39 6.05
N GLN A 23 11.27 0.70 6.50
CA GLN A 23 10.66 -0.38 5.74
C GLN A 23 10.27 0.18 4.36
N GLU A 24 10.79 -0.43 3.29
CA GLU A 24 10.50 0.04 1.93
C GLU A 24 8.98 0.08 1.71
N ARG A 25 8.47 1.26 1.37
CA ARG A 25 7.07 1.48 1.01
C ARG A 25 6.74 0.80 -0.30
N MET A 26 5.48 0.41 -0.44
CA MET A 26 4.97 -0.16 -1.67
C MET A 26 4.36 0.94 -2.55
N ASP A 27 4.36 0.71 -3.85
CA ASP A 27 3.71 1.55 -4.85
C ASP A 27 2.74 0.69 -5.68
N ALA A 28 1.64 1.29 -6.12
CA ALA A 28 0.59 0.59 -6.86
C ALA A 28 0.08 1.43 -8.03
N GLY A 29 0.17 0.85 -9.23
CA GLY A 29 -0.57 1.31 -10.40
C GLY A 29 -1.90 0.55 -10.51
N VAL A 30 -2.97 1.23 -10.88
CA VAL A 30 -4.28 0.61 -11.09
C VAL A 30 -4.83 1.00 -12.45
N THR A 31 -5.32 0.02 -13.20
CA THR A 31 -6.14 0.23 -14.40
C THR A 31 -7.49 -0.45 -14.20
N CYS A 32 -8.55 0.15 -14.71
CA CYS A 32 -9.90 -0.41 -14.60
C CYS A 32 -10.63 -0.27 -15.93
N THR A 33 -11.34 -1.33 -16.30
CA THR A 33 -12.18 -1.40 -17.50
C THR A 33 -13.62 -1.61 -17.09
N ARG A 34 -14.54 -0.83 -17.66
CA ARG A 34 -15.97 -0.96 -17.38
C ARG A 34 -16.49 -2.31 -17.89
N VAL A 35 -17.35 -2.95 -17.11
CA VAL A 35 -18.04 -4.18 -17.49
C VAL A 35 -19.41 -3.83 -18.08
N GLY A 36 -19.51 -3.91 -19.41
CA GLY A 36 -20.72 -3.54 -20.15
C GLY A 36 -21.16 -2.10 -19.86
N GLN A 37 -22.47 -1.83 -19.82
CA GLN A 37 -23.01 -0.50 -19.53
C GLN A 37 -23.27 -0.25 -18.02
N THR A 38 -22.59 -0.99 -17.14
CA THR A 38 -22.81 -0.90 -15.69
C THR A 38 -21.79 0.03 -15.01
N MET A 39 -21.98 0.29 -13.71
CA MET A 39 -20.95 0.92 -12.85
C MET A 39 -20.00 -0.11 -12.22
N GLN A 40 -19.88 -1.29 -12.83
CA GLN A 40 -18.92 -2.30 -12.42
C GLN A 40 -17.65 -2.19 -13.25
N TYR A 41 -16.51 -2.40 -12.60
CA TYR A 41 -15.21 -2.30 -13.23
C TYR A 41 -14.34 -3.50 -12.86
N ASP A 42 -13.75 -4.12 -13.87
CA ASP A 42 -12.65 -5.08 -13.71
C ASP A 42 -11.34 -4.30 -13.66
N CYS A 43 -10.62 -4.47 -12.57
CA CYS A 43 -9.40 -3.71 -12.30
C CYS A 43 -8.19 -4.64 -12.19
N LEU A 44 -7.06 -4.16 -12.73
CA LEU A 44 -5.74 -4.72 -12.52
C LEU A 44 -4.91 -3.76 -11.66
N LEU A 45 -4.24 -4.33 -10.66
CA LEU A 45 -3.33 -3.65 -9.77
C LEU A 45 -1.93 -4.22 -9.98
N MET A 46 -0.95 -3.34 -10.23
CA MET A 46 0.46 -3.69 -10.30
C MET A 46 1.17 -3.19 -9.05
N LEU A 47 1.57 -4.11 -8.17
CA LEU A 47 2.22 -3.83 -6.88
C LEU A 47 3.73 -4.00 -6.99
N LYS A 48 4.48 -2.99 -6.58
CA LYS A 48 5.95 -3.01 -6.58
C LYS A 48 6.55 -2.32 -5.36
N GLY A 49 7.81 -2.63 -5.07
CA GLY A 49 8.61 -1.82 -4.14
C GLY A 49 8.80 -0.42 -4.69
N LYS A 50 8.52 0.61 -3.89
CA LYS A 50 8.58 2.00 -4.35
C LYS A 50 9.99 2.43 -4.74
N LEU A 51 11.01 1.93 -4.05
CA LEU A 51 12.41 2.26 -4.30
C LEU A 51 13.06 1.25 -5.25
N THR A 52 12.77 -0.03 -5.05
CA THR A 52 13.40 -1.12 -5.79
C THR A 52 12.76 -1.37 -7.16
N GLY A 53 11.49 -1.01 -7.34
CA GLY A 53 10.71 -1.33 -8.53
C GLY A 53 10.37 -2.81 -8.70
N HIS A 54 10.83 -3.68 -7.80
CA HIS A 54 10.58 -5.12 -7.89
C HIS A 54 9.10 -5.46 -7.64
N PRO A 55 8.51 -6.39 -8.40
CA PRO A 55 7.12 -6.81 -8.20
C PRO A 55 6.95 -7.52 -6.86
N ILE A 56 5.87 -7.21 -6.15
CA ILE A 56 5.58 -7.80 -4.83
C ILE A 56 4.53 -8.90 -4.98
N GLN A 57 4.92 -10.13 -4.64
CA GLN A 57 4.09 -11.32 -4.72
C GLN A 57 3.55 -11.74 -3.35
N GLY A 58 2.48 -12.55 -3.36
CA GLY A 58 1.88 -13.11 -2.15
C GLY A 58 1.27 -12.05 -1.22
N ALA A 59 0.97 -10.87 -1.73
CA ALA A 59 0.42 -9.80 -0.91
C ALA A 59 -1.06 -10.06 -0.59
N GLY A 60 -1.43 -9.88 0.67
CA GLY A 60 -2.82 -9.83 1.08
C GLY A 60 -3.37 -8.43 0.81
N ILE A 61 -4.17 -8.26 -0.24
CA ILE A 61 -4.65 -6.94 -0.69
C ILE A 61 -6.17 -6.82 -0.49
N VAL A 62 -6.57 -5.73 0.16
CA VAL A 62 -7.97 -5.31 0.27
C VAL A 62 -8.11 -3.89 -0.27
N VAL A 63 -9.02 -3.70 -1.22
CA VAL A 63 -9.27 -2.41 -1.88
C VAL A 63 -10.62 -1.88 -1.45
N GLY A 64 -10.62 -0.73 -0.78
CA GLY A 64 -11.82 0.11 -0.62
C GLY A 64 -11.73 1.33 -1.54
N ALA A 65 -12.81 2.08 -1.62
CA ALA A 65 -12.83 3.35 -2.34
C ALA A 65 -13.84 4.30 -1.73
N ASP A 66 -13.55 5.59 -1.81
CA ASP A 66 -14.47 6.67 -1.47
C ASP A 66 -14.26 7.88 -2.38
N MET A 67 -15.32 8.65 -2.60
CA MET A 67 -15.21 9.93 -3.29
C MET A 67 -14.69 10.99 -2.32
N PRO A 68 -13.54 11.64 -2.59
CA PRO A 68 -12.95 12.60 -1.65
C PRO A 68 -13.86 13.78 -1.30
N SER A 69 -14.78 14.17 -2.20
CA SER A 69 -15.75 15.22 -1.95
C SER A 69 -16.84 14.82 -0.96
N MET A 70 -17.18 13.53 -0.87
CA MET A 70 -18.24 12.98 -0.03
C MET A 70 -17.91 11.56 0.47
N PRO A 71 -16.83 11.40 1.27
CA PRO A 71 -16.16 10.11 1.48
C PRO A 71 -16.95 9.07 2.29
N MET A 72 -18.07 9.47 2.91
CA MET A 72 -18.98 8.55 3.60
C MET A 72 -20.28 8.29 2.84
N ALA A 73 -20.74 9.23 2.02
CA ALA A 73 -21.95 9.03 1.21
C ALA A 73 -21.67 8.17 -0.03
N HIS A 74 -20.46 8.28 -0.57
CA HIS A 74 -20.02 7.53 -1.75
C HIS A 74 -18.75 6.76 -1.39
N ASN A 75 -18.96 5.58 -0.82
CA ASN A 75 -17.92 4.60 -0.55
C ASN A 75 -18.35 3.22 -1.05
N ILE A 76 -17.37 2.35 -1.29
CA ILE A 76 -17.64 0.94 -1.61
C ILE A 76 -17.27 0.04 -0.44
N LYS A 77 -17.97 -1.07 -0.32
CA LYS A 77 -17.55 -2.18 0.54
C LYS A 77 -16.17 -2.66 0.07
N PRO A 78 -15.18 -2.80 0.98
CA PRO A 78 -13.86 -3.28 0.59
C PRO A 78 -13.92 -4.68 -0.05
N VAL A 79 -13.16 -4.85 -1.13
CA VAL A 79 -13.04 -6.11 -1.88
C VAL A 79 -11.63 -6.66 -1.77
N LYS A 80 -11.47 -7.99 -1.80
CA LYS A 80 -10.16 -8.62 -1.89
C LYS A 80 -9.65 -8.56 -3.33
N ALA A 81 -8.35 -8.35 -3.51
CA ALA A 81 -7.70 -8.56 -4.79
C ALA A 81 -7.00 -9.91 -4.82
N GLU A 82 -7.16 -10.61 -5.93
CA GLU A 82 -6.64 -11.96 -6.15
C GLU A 82 -5.45 -11.92 -7.09
N ALA A 83 -4.41 -12.72 -6.84
CA ALA A 83 -3.26 -12.81 -7.74
C ALA A 83 -3.69 -13.33 -9.12
N THR A 84 -3.11 -12.78 -10.19
CA THR A 84 -3.38 -13.26 -11.57
C THR A 84 -2.45 -14.38 -12.02
N GLY A 85 -1.39 -14.65 -11.25
CA GLY A 85 -0.28 -15.53 -11.62
C GLY A 85 0.90 -14.80 -12.25
N LYS A 86 0.74 -13.53 -12.68
CA LYS A 86 1.87 -12.69 -13.09
C LYS A 86 2.51 -12.01 -11.87
N PRO A 87 3.85 -11.90 -11.78
CA PRO A 87 4.51 -11.26 -10.65
C PRO A 87 4.02 -9.83 -10.40
N GLY A 88 3.53 -9.57 -9.18
CA GLY A 88 3.07 -8.23 -8.78
C GLY A 88 1.68 -7.85 -9.29
N GLU A 89 1.04 -8.67 -10.12
CA GLU A 89 -0.26 -8.36 -10.70
C GLU A 89 -1.41 -9.01 -9.91
N TYR A 90 -2.40 -8.20 -9.56
CA TYR A 90 -3.60 -8.60 -8.84
C TYR A 90 -4.82 -8.09 -9.57
N ARG A 91 -5.92 -8.83 -9.50
CA ARG A 91 -7.21 -8.46 -10.07
C ARG A 91 -8.27 -8.33 -9.00
N PHE A 92 -9.19 -7.39 -9.20
CA PHE A 92 -10.35 -7.22 -8.34
C PHE A 92 -11.48 -6.57 -9.14
N ARG A 93 -12.71 -6.72 -8.64
CA ARG A 93 -13.89 -6.07 -9.22
C ARG A 93 -14.50 -5.12 -8.20
N ILE A 94 -14.82 -3.91 -8.65
CA ILE A 94 -15.52 -2.91 -7.84
C ILE A 94 -16.83 -2.50 -8.53
N ALA A 95 -17.80 -2.10 -7.73
CA ALA A 95 -19.03 -1.49 -8.20
C ALA A 95 -19.14 -0.09 -7.57
N LEU A 96 -19.16 0.94 -8.42
CA LEU A 96 -19.33 2.32 -8.00
C LEU A 96 -20.81 2.71 -8.05
N ASN A 97 -21.18 3.77 -7.33
CA ASN A 97 -22.53 4.33 -7.41
C ASN A 97 -22.62 5.55 -8.33
N MET A 98 -21.50 6.13 -8.77
CA MET A 98 -21.45 7.23 -9.73
C MET A 98 -20.07 7.40 -10.36
N HIS A 99 -20.04 8.11 -11.49
CA HIS A 99 -18.82 8.62 -12.12
C HIS A 99 -18.20 9.75 -11.29
N GLY A 100 -16.92 10.03 -11.52
CA GLY A 100 -16.20 11.12 -10.87
C GLY A 100 -14.84 10.70 -10.33
N GLU A 101 -14.30 11.52 -9.43
CA GLU A 101 -13.03 11.24 -8.77
C GLU A 101 -13.24 10.36 -7.54
N TRP A 102 -12.41 9.32 -7.44
CA TRP A 102 -12.42 8.37 -6.35
C TRP A 102 -10.99 8.19 -5.82
N ALA A 103 -10.88 7.99 -4.50
CA ALA A 103 -9.65 7.56 -3.84
C ALA A 103 -9.74 6.07 -3.52
N LEU A 104 -8.99 5.25 -4.26
CA LEU A 104 -8.83 3.83 -3.94
C LEU A 104 -7.90 3.70 -2.73
N LYS A 105 -8.39 3.08 -1.66
CA LYS A 105 -7.64 2.75 -0.43
C LYS A 105 -7.20 1.30 -0.49
N ILE A 106 -5.97 1.08 -0.92
CA ILE A 106 -5.35 -0.24 -1.09
C ILE A 106 -4.60 -0.58 0.20
N ARG A 107 -5.17 -1.48 1.00
CA ARG A 107 -4.60 -1.97 2.25
C ARG A 107 -3.86 -3.27 2.00
N LEU A 108 -2.62 -3.32 2.45
CA LEU A 108 -1.73 -4.48 2.34
C LEU A 108 -1.53 -5.06 3.73
N ALA A 109 -1.63 -6.38 3.86
CA ALA A 109 -1.46 -7.10 5.14
C ALA A 109 -0.24 -8.04 5.15
N LYS A 110 0.20 -8.49 3.97
CA LYS A 110 1.35 -9.40 3.77
C LYS A 110 2.09 -8.96 2.50
N PRO A 111 3.39 -9.27 2.33
CA PRO A 111 4.31 -9.72 3.38
C PRO A 111 4.55 -8.64 4.45
N ARG A 112 4.12 -7.41 4.19
CA ARG A 112 4.24 -6.27 5.11
C ARG A 112 2.98 -5.43 5.04
N GLN A 113 2.68 -4.72 6.13
CA GLN A 113 1.55 -3.80 6.16
C GLN A 113 1.91 -2.49 5.45
N ASP A 114 0.98 -2.01 4.62
CA ASP A 114 1.05 -0.69 4.00
C ASP A 114 -0.38 -0.22 3.64
N LEU A 115 -0.53 1.08 3.44
CA LEU A 115 -1.73 1.71 2.89
C LEU A 115 -1.29 2.62 1.74
N ILE A 116 -1.80 2.32 0.55
CA ILE A 116 -1.62 3.15 -0.64
C ILE A 116 -2.98 3.79 -0.95
N VAL A 117 -2.98 5.11 -1.16
CA VAL A 117 -4.15 5.83 -1.66
C VAL A 117 -3.88 6.21 -3.11
N HIS A 118 -4.68 5.67 -4.02
CA HIS A 118 -4.55 5.88 -5.46
C HIS A 118 -5.78 6.66 -5.96
N LYS A 119 -5.57 7.89 -6.44
CA LYS A 119 -6.65 8.72 -7.01
C LYS A 119 -6.92 8.29 -8.44
N MET A 120 -8.18 8.09 -8.79
CA MET A 120 -8.59 7.76 -10.16
C MET A 120 -9.92 8.42 -10.52
N THR A 121 -10.10 8.75 -11.79
CA THR A 121 -11.33 9.35 -12.31
C THR A 121 -12.05 8.37 -13.22
N PHE A 122 -13.29 8.04 -12.88
CA PHE A 122 -14.16 7.18 -13.68
C PHE A 122 -15.11 8.06 -14.49
N LYS A 123 -15.02 7.99 -15.83
CA LYS A 123 -15.83 8.81 -16.74
C LYS A 123 -16.97 7.99 -17.36
N PRO A 124 -18.10 8.61 -17.75
CA PRO A 124 -19.00 8.01 -18.73
C PRO A 124 -18.22 7.75 -20.03
N GLU A 125 -18.67 6.75 -20.79
CA GLU A 125 -18.11 6.46 -22.12
C GLU A 125 -18.47 7.56 -23.13
#